data_AF-A0AA35VC52-F1
#
_entry.id   AF-A0AA35VC52-F1
#
_cell.length_a   1.000
_cell.length_b   1.000
_cell.length_c   1.000
_cell.angle_alpha   90.00
_cell.angle_beta   90.00
_cell.angle_gamma   90.00
#
_symmetry.space_group_name_H-M   'P 1'
#
loop_
_entity.id
_entity.type
_entity.pdbx_description
1 polymer ?
#
loop_
_entity_poly.entity_id
_entity_poly.type
_entity_poly.pdbx_seq_one_letter_code
_entity_poly.pdbx_strand_id
1 'polypeptide(L)'
;MARSFGATFKGDGSCSGVRRMPKVKTNRVKYPEGWELIEPTLRELQGKMREAENDPHDGKRKWYADRNIIAKWKKPGYERLCCLRCIQPRDHNFQTTCVCRVPKHLREEKVIECVHCGCKGCASGD
;
A
#
# COMPACT_ATOMS: atom_id res chain seq x y z
N MET A 1 29.77 53.12 15.66
CA MET A 1 29.52 51.95 16.54
C MET A 1 28.53 51.03 15.84
N ALA A 2 28.92 49.84 15.38
CA ALA A 2 28.89 48.58 16.15
C ALA A 2 27.44 48.23 16.57
N ARG A 3 26.79 47.09 16.26
CA ARG A 3 27.22 45.73 15.91
C ARG A 3 26.01 44.92 15.40
N SER A 4 26.29 43.93 14.58
CA SER A 4 25.44 42.82 14.14
C SER A 4 24.84 42.01 15.29
N PHE A 5 23.58 41.53 15.16
CA PHE A 5 23.00 40.28 15.71
C PHE A 5 21.65 40.11 14.98
N GLY A 6 21.38 39.13 14.13
CA GLY A 6 21.47 37.68 14.33
C GLY A 6 20.07 37.12 14.11
N ALA A 7 19.73 36.77 12.87
CA ALA A 7 18.45 36.12 12.56
C ALA A 7 18.45 34.71 13.16
N THR A 8 17.66 34.49 14.22
CA THR A 8 17.42 33.15 14.76
C THR A 8 16.14 32.58 14.16
N PHE A 9 16.35 31.67 13.21
CA PHE A 9 15.39 30.67 12.77
C PHE A 9 15.08 29.75 13.96
N LYS A 10 13.85 29.79 14.49
CA LYS A 10 13.29 28.72 15.31
C LYS A 10 12.05 28.17 14.62
N GLY A 11 12.30 27.24 13.71
CA GLY A 11 11.31 26.23 13.40
C GLY A 11 11.36 25.20 14.51
N ASP A 12 10.25 25.05 15.22
CA ASP A 12 9.92 23.83 15.95
C ASP A 12 8.42 23.63 15.84
N GLY A 13 8.04 22.95 14.76
CA GLY A 13 6.73 22.33 14.62
C GLY A 13 6.61 21.22 15.64
N SER A 14 5.69 21.38 16.59
CA SER A 14 5.14 20.27 17.35
C SER A 14 3.74 20.64 17.81
N CYS A 15 2.74 20.34 16.97
CA CYS A 15 1.37 20.16 17.43
C CYS A 15 1.34 18.90 18.32
N SER A 16 1.75 19.03 19.57
CA SER A 16 1.56 18.02 20.60
C SER A 16 0.07 17.93 20.93
N GLY A 17 -0.58 16.84 20.51
CA GLY A 17 -1.97 16.58 20.85
C GLY A 17 -2.64 15.60 19.89
N VAL A 18 -2.16 14.36 19.82
CA VAL A 18 -2.95 13.28 19.21
C VAL A 18 -4.13 13.02 20.14
N ARG A 19 -5.23 13.78 19.97
CA ARG A 19 -6.51 13.44 20.58
C ARG A 19 -6.83 12.03 20.13
N ARG A 20 -6.80 11.05 21.04
CA ARG A 20 -7.38 9.73 20.77
C ARG A 20 -8.84 10.00 20.45
N MET A 21 -9.21 9.88 19.18
CA MET A 21 -10.60 10.02 18.75
C MET A 21 -11.41 8.97 19.52
N PRO A 22 -12.40 9.36 20.35
CA PRO A 22 -13.27 8.37 20.95
C PRO A 22 -13.97 7.63 19.81
N LYS A 23 -14.02 6.30 19.87
CA LYS A 23 -14.78 5.51 18.89
C LYS A 23 -16.24 5.89 19.05
N VAL A 24 -16.72 6.79 18.19
CA VAL A 24 -18.14 7.12 18.06
C VAL A 24 -18.83 5.83 17.61
N LYS A 25 -19.45 5.13 18.55
CA LYS A 25 -20.37 4.05 18.23
C LYS A 25 -21.67 4.69 17.82
N THR A 26 -21.88 4.83 16.53
CA THR A 26 -23.21 4.99 15.99
C THR A 26 -23.36 3.96 14.90
N ASN A 27 -24.24 2.97 15.09
CA ASN A 27 -24.91 2.45 13.93
C ASN A 27 -26.30 1.87 14.21
N ARG A 28 -27.32 2.69 13.98
CA ARG A 28 -28.66 2.24 13.58
C ARG A 28 -28.67 2.03 12.07
N VAL A 29 -27.80 1.16 11.53
CA VAL A 29 -27.80 0.82 10.11
C VAL A 29 -28.37 -0.57 9.95
N LYS A 30 -29.43 -0.68 9.16
CA LYS A 30 -29.92 -1.95 8.63
C LYS A 30 -29.02 -2.30 7.45
N TYR A 31 -28.31 -3.41 7.57
CA TYR A 31 -27.47 -3.93 6.52
C TYR A 31 -28.33 -4.38 5.32
N PRO A 32 -27.84 -4.22 4.08
CA PRO A 32 -28.59 -4.62 2.89
C PRO A 32 -28.75 -6.14 2.78
N GLU A 33 -29.68 -6.58 1.93
CA GLU A 33 -29.90 -7.99 1.64
C GLU A 33 -28.60 -8.66 1.16
N GLY A 34 -28.29 -9.85 1.69
CA GLY A 34 -27.06 -10.58 1.40
C GLY A 34 -25.85 -10.21 2.27
N TRP A 35 -25.99 -9.28 3.24
CA TRP A 35 -24.90 -8.92 4.16
C TRP A 35 -24.44 -10.07 5.06
N GLU A 36 -25.36 -10.95 5.48
CA GLU A 36 -25.05 -12.10 6.34
C GLU A 36 -24.11 -13.12 5.68
N LEU A 37 -24.07 -13.18 4.34
CA LEU A 37 -23.16 -14.08 3.60
C LEU A 37 -21.73 -13.54 3.52
N ILE A 38 -21.57 -12.21 3.49
CA ILE A 38 -20.25 -11.56 3.42
C ILE A 38 -19.69 -11.19 4.80
N GLU A 39 -20.54 -11.14 5.83
CA GLU A 39 -20.11 -10.82 7.19
C GLU A 39 -19.05 -11.79 7.75
N PRO A 40 -19.17 -13.11 7.61
CA PRO A 40 -18.13 -14.05 8.07
C PRO A 40 -16.79 -13.83 7.36
N THR A 41 -16.81 -13.66 6.03
CA THR A 41 -15.59 -13.45 5.23
C THR A 41 -14.94 -12.10 5.53
N LEU A 42 -15.73 -11.04 5.72
CA LEU A 42 -15.22 -9.73 6.13
C LEU A 42 -14.63 -9.74 7.53
N ARG A 43 -15.25 -10.47 8.49
CA ARG A 43 -14.73 -10.63 9.84
C ARG A 43 -13.42 -11.42 9.87
N GLU A 44 -13.33 -12.49 9.07
CA GLU A 44 -12.08 -13.25 8.88
C GLU A 44 -10.97 -12.40 8.24
N LEU A 45 -11.30 -11.63 7.19
CA LEU A 45 -10.34 -10.70 6.57
C LEU A 45 -9.87 -9.64 7.56
N GLN A 46 -10.77 -9.07 8.37
CA GLN A 46 -10.41 -8.12 9.43
C GLN A 46 -9.53 -8.75 10.52
N GLY A 47 -9.80 -10.00 10.89
CA GLY A 47 -8.96 -10.77 11.82
C GLY A 47 -7.55 -10.97 11.28
N LYS A 48 -7.44 -11.47 10.04
CA LYS A 48 -6.16 -11.66 9.34
C LYS A 48 -5.37 -10.36 9.18
N MET A 49 -6.05 -9.25 8.87
CA MET A 49 -5.41 -7.93 8.79
C MET A 49 -4.91 -7.49 10.17
N ARG A 50 -5.68 -7.70 11.24
CA ARG A 50 -5.29 -7.34 12.62
C ARG A 50 -4.11 -8.18 13.13
N GLU A 51 -4.01 -9.45 12.75
CA GLU A 51 -2.86 -10.31 13.07
C GLU A 51 -1.60 -9.82 12.35
N ALA A 52 -1.68 -9.53 11.06
CA ALA A 52 -0.59 -8.94 10.28
C ALA A 52 -0.16 -7.55 10.83
N GLU A 53 -1.11 -6.78 11.37
CA GLU A 53 -0.78 -5.59 12.12
C GLU A 53 -0.08 -5.92 13.45
N ASN A 54 -0.56 -6.85 14.27
CA ASN A 54 0.05 -7.08 15.59
C ASN A 54 1.44 -7.75 15.54
N ASP A 55 1.85 -8.25 14.38
CA ASP A 55 3.22 -8.72 14.16
C ASP A 55 4.22 -7.56 14.44
N PRO A 56 5.26 -7.78 15.26
CA PRO A 56 6.20 -6.73 15.68
C PRO A 56 7.01 -6.20 14.49
N HIS A 57 6.44 -5.21 13.81
CA HIS A 57 7.11 -4.52 12.71
C HIS A 57 7.98 -3.39 13.24
N ASP A 58 9.25 -3.43 12.83
CA ASP A 58 10.31 -2.45 13.09
C ASP A 58 9.88 -1.01 12.74
N GLY A 59 9.32 -0.28 13.73
CA GLY A 59 9.24 1.18 13.83
C GLY A 59 8.48 1.98 12.75
N LYS A 60 7.88 1.37 11.72
CA LYS A 60 7.25 2.10 10.60
C LYS A 60 5.75 2.31 10.84
N ARG A 61 5.28 3.55 10.67
CA ARG A 61 3.84 3.90 10.72
C ARG A 61 3.05 2.97 9.79
N LYS A 62 2.06 2.26 10.35
CA LYS A 62 1.13 1.42 9.59
C LYS A 62 0.15 2.30 8.82
N TRP A 63 0.30 2.31 7.51
CA TRP A 63 -0.80 2.61 6.61
C TRP A 63 -1.46 1.27 6.23
N TYR A 64 -2.78 1.24 6.04
CA TYR A 64 -3.51 0.02 5.68
C TYR A 64 -3.42 -0.33 4.19
N ALA A 65 -3.28 0.67 3.31
CA ALA A 65 -3.00 0.49 1.88
C ALA A 65 -2.01 1.53 1.31
N ASP A 66 -1.15 1.13 0.35
CA ASP A 66 -0.02 1.98 -0.07
C ASP A 66 -0.59 3.07 -0.94
N ARG A 67 -0.48 4.33 -0.52
CA ARG A 67 -0.98 5.44 -1.31
C ARG A 67 -0.37 5.43 -2.72
N ASN A 68 0.89 5.01 -2.85
CA ASN A 68 1.59 4.95 -4.13
C ASN A 68 1.10 3.81 -5.00
N ILE A 69 0.82 2.62 -4.44
CA ILE A 69 0.27 1.51 -5.24
C ILE A 69 -1.16 1.81 -5.68
N ILE A 70 -1.98 2.39 -4.79
CA ILE A 70 -3.37 2.80 -5.11
C ILE A 70 -3.39 3.82 -6.25
N ALA A 71 -2.47 4.79 -6.23
CA ALA A 71 -2.36 5.76 -7.32
C ALA A 71 -2.00 5.11 -8.67
N LYS A 72 -1.26 4.00 -8.66
CA LYS A 72 -0.94 3.24 -9.88
C LYS A 72 -2.11 2.39 -10.34
N TRP A 73 -2.85 1.75 -9.44
CA TRP A 73 -4.05 0.98 -9.78
C TRP A 73 -5.14 1.81 -10.46
N LYS A 74 -5.21 3.11 -10.18
CA LYS A 74 -6.09 4.05 -10.89
C LYS A 74 -5.71 4.30 -12.36
N LYS A 75 -4.52 3.86 -12.80
CA LYS A 75 -4.05 4.05 -14.17
C LYS A 75 -4.38 2.82 -15.03
N PRO A 76 -4.84 3.01 -16.28
CA PRO A 76 -5.08 1.89 -17.19
C PRO A 76 -3.79 1.11 -17.41
N GLY A 77 -3.91 -0.22 -17.48
CA GLY A 77 -2.75 -1.12 -17.62
C GLY A 77 -2.03 -1.45 -16.31
N TYR A 78 -2.38 -0.85 -15.16
CA TYR A 78 -1.75 -1.13 -13.86
C TYR A 78 -2.73 -1.67 -12.80
N GLU A 79 -3.92 -2.10 -13.21
CA GLU A 79 -5.01 -2.56 -12.34
C GLU A 79 -4.62 -3.77 -11.48
N ARG A 80 -3.75 -4.66 -11.99
CA ARG A 80 -3.27 -5.87 -11.29
C ARG A 80 -1.79 -5.78 -10.88
N LEU A 81 -1.31 -4.57 -10.60
CA LEU A 81 0.08 -4.36 -10.19
C LEU A 81 0.37 -4.99 -8.82
N CYS A 82 1.40 -5.83 -8.73
CA CYS A 82 1.81 -6.52 -7.50
C CYS A 82 2.57 -5.66 -6.48
N CYS A 83 3.53 -4.85 -6.93
CA CYS A 83 4.34 -4.01 -6.05
C CYS A 83 5.00 -2.87 -6.85
N LEU A 84 5.53 -1.87 -6.13
CA LEU A 84 6.19 -0.73 -6.76
C LEU A 84 7.57 -1.08 -7.34
N ARG A 85 8.29 -2.05 -6.75
CA ARG A 85 9.63 -2.45 -7.22
C ARG A 85 9.58 -2.99 -8.65
N CYS A 86 8.54 -3.77 -8.99
CA CYS A 86 8.41 -4.38 -10.32
C CYS A 86 8.21 -3.38 -11.49
N ILE A 87 7.95 -2.11 -11.19
CA ILE A 87 7.78 -1.05 -12.20
C ILE A 87 8.88 0.01 -12.13
N GLN A 88 9.81 -0.11 -11.19
CA GLN A 88 10.87 0.86 -10.96
C GLN A 88 12.13 0.42 -11.73
N PRO A 89 12.53 1.15 -12.79
CA PRO A 89 13.73 0.81 -13.59
C PRO A 89 14.99 0.64 -12.74
N ARG A 90 15.14 1.49 -11.72
CA ARG A 90 16.29 1.50 -10.81
C ARG A 90 16.50 0.20 -10.03
N ASP A 91 15.46 -0.62 -9.87
CA ASP A 91 15.51 -1.84 -9.06
C ASP A 91 15.89 -3.07 -9.92
N HIS A 92 16.22 -2.85 -11.20
CA HIS A 92 16.61 -3.88 -12.17
C HIS A 92 17.93 -3.52 -12.87
N ASN A 93 18.77 -4.52 -13.14
CA ASN A 93 20.11 -4.34 -13.74
C ASN A 93 20.08 -3.65 -15.11
N PHE A 94 19.03 -3.89 -15.89
CA PHE A 94 18.87 -3.35 -17.25
C PHE A 94 18.00 -2.09 -17.30
N GLN A 95 17.65 -1.50 -16.16
CA GLN A 95 16.76 -0.34 -16.11
C GLN A 95 15.41 -0.59 -16.82
N THR A 96 14.93 -1.83 -16.76
CA THR A 96 13.66 -2.27 -17.35
C THR A 96 12.60 -2.47 -16.28
N THR A 97 11.41 -2.91 -16.69
CA THR A 97 10.38 -3.42 -15.77
C THR A 97 10.60 -4.92 -15.49
N CYS A 98 9.99 -5.41 -14.42
CA CYS A 98 10.08 -6.82 -14.07
C CYS A 98 9.33 -7.70 -15.09
N VAL A 99 9.84 -8.90 -15.34
CA VAL A 99 9.23 -9.92 -16.20
C VAL A 99 7.77 -10.25 -15.86
N CYS A 100 7.37 -10.05 -14.60
CA CYS A 100 5.99 -10.25 -14.17
C CYS A 100 5.00 -9.28 -14.86
N ARG A 101 5.48 -8.16 -15.41
CA ARG A 101 4.66 -7.18 -16.15
C ARG A 101 4.50 -7.51 -17.63
N VAL A 102 5.23 -8.49 -18.14
CA VAL A 102 5.08 -8.99 -19.51
C VAL A 102 3.78 -9.82 -19.60
N PRO A 103 2.96 -9.71 -20.64
CA PRO A 103 1.80 -10.59 -20.84
C PRO A 103 2.20 -12.05 -21.11
N LYS A 104 1.41 -13.04 -20.66
CA LYS A 104 1.68 -14.49 -20.86
C LYS A 104 1.78 -14.86 -22.35
N HIS A 105 1.00 -14.21 -23.21
CA HIS A 105 1.02 -14.52 -24.66
C HIS A 105 2.32 -14.12 -25.36
N LEU A 106 3.12 -13.22 -24.78
CA LEU A 106 4.43 -12.82 -25.31
C LEU A 106 5.58 -13.58 -24.66
N ARG A 107 5.30 -14.48 -23.71
CA ARG A 107 6.32 -15.26 -23.01
C ARG A 107 6.38 -16.67 -23.57
N GLU A 108 7.61 -17.18 -23.69
CA GLU A 108 7.88 -18.58 -23.99
C GLU A 108 7.50 -19.48 -22.81
N GLU A 109 7.87 -19.08 -21.58
CA GLU A 109 7.49 -19.76 -20.35
C GLU A 109 6.21 -19.17 -19.73
N LYS A 110 5.19 -20.01 -19.55
CA LYS A 110 3.86 -19.59 -19.09
C LYS A 110 3.77 -19.41 -17.57
N VAL A 111 4.67 -20.03 -16.82
CA VAL A 111 4.70 -19.97 -15.35
C VAL A 111 6.00 -19.32 -14.94
N ILE A 112 5.92 -18.12 -14.39
CA ILE A 112 7.09 -17.40 -13.87
C ILE A 112 6.84 -17.01 -12.42
N GLU A 113 7.89 -16.92 -11.62
CA GLU A 113 7.82 -16.42 -10.26
C GLU A 113 8.70 -15.17 -10.12
N CYS A 114 8.11 -14.05 -9.72
CA CYS A 114 8.86 -12.82 -9.53
C CYS A 114 9.77 -12.90 -8.30
N VAL A 115 11.07 -12.65 -8.47
CA VAL A 115 12.05 -12.62 -7.38
C VAL A 115 11.78 -11.55 -6.30
N HIS A 116 11.03 -10.49 -6.62
CA HIS A 116 10.78 -9.39 -5.66
C HIS A 116 9.54 -9.57 -4.81
N CYS A 117 8.51 -10.24 -5.33
CA CYS A 117 7.21 -10.33 -4.67
C CYS A 117 6.51 -11.69 -4.85
N GLY A 118 7.12 -12.65 -5.52
CA GLY A 118 6.56 -13.98 -5.76
C GLY A 118 5.36 -14.00 -6.72
N CYS A 119 5.03 -12.90 -7.39
CA CYS A 119 3.86 -12.86 -8.26
C CYS A 119 4.06 -13.66 -9.55
N LYS A 120 3.00 -14.31 -10.04
CA LYS A 120 3.03 -15.23 -11.20
C LYS A 120 2.62 -14.61 -12.54
N GLY A 121 2.64 -13.29 -12.61
CA GLY A 121 2.09 -12.54 -13.72
C GLY A 121 1.15 -11.45 -13.22
N CYS A 122 1.53 -10.22 -13.51
CA CYS A 122 0.97 -9.00 -12.95
C CYS A 122 0.69 -7.98 -14.07
N ALA A 123 0.64 -8.44 -15.32
CA ALA A 123 0.20 -7.68 -16.48
C ALA A 123 -1.34 -7.50 -16.42
N SER A 124 -1.82 -6.28 -16.66
CA SER A 124 -3.26 -6.02 -16.71
C SER A 124 -3.71 -6.29 -18.14
N GLY A 125 -4.35 -7.44 -18.37
CA GLY A 125 -4.63 -8.00 -19.70
C GLY A 125 -4.36 -9.50 -19.82
N ASP A 126 -3.90 -10.12 -18.72
CA ASP A 126 -3.65 -11.56 -18.57
C ASP A 126 -4.76 -12.34 -17.86
#